data_AF-A0A235BW16-F1
#
_entry.id   AF-A0A235BW16-F1
#
_cell.length_a   1.000
_cell.length_b   1.000
_cell.length_c   1.000
_cell.angle_alpha   90.00
_cell.angle_beta   90.00
_cell.angle_gamma   90.00
#
_symmetry.space_group_name_H-M   'P 1'
#
loop_
_entity.id
_entity.type
_entity.pdbx_description
1 polymer ?
#
loop_
_entity_poly.entity_id
_entity_poly.type
_entity_poly.pdbx_seq_one_letter_code
_entity_poly.pdbx_strand_id
1 'polypeptide(L)'
;MRTIKVSKRHLLFALSKRVPGTNHYLDTRTGEVIPVFSFNRNRILVQIKAEPDRYIRLAPPSSRHGYETMKRFVQTVSRPELRSRLEAALKQKKAFQSFRAVLKQEPPELKRWYNFRTEMMVQALREHLNKENIKLELIND
;
A
#
# COMPACT_ATOMS: atom_id res chain seq x y z
N MET A 1 -19.91 12.02 8.39
CA MET A 1 -18.71 11.49 7.70
C MET A 1 -17.88 12.67 7.20
N ARG A 2 -16.65 12.86 7.70
CA ARG A 2 -15.75 13.96 7.26
C ARG A 2 -14.91 13.51 6.07
N THR A 3 -14.52 14.44 5.19
CA THR A 3 -13.64 14.13 4.04
C THR A 3 -12.25 14.68 4.28
N ILE A 4 -11.22 13.88 3.99
CA ILE A 4 -9.82 14.31 4.01
C ILE A 4 -9.23 14.23 2.61
N LYS A 5 -8.45 15.23 2.24
CA LYS A 5 -7.72 15.27 0.96
C LYS A 5 -6.28 14.88 1.21
N VAL A 6 -5.81 13.87 0.49
CA VAL A 6 -4.46 13.31 0.69
C VAL A 6 -3.74 13.28 -0.65
N SER A 7 -2.49 13.77 -0.66
CA SER A 7 -1.57 13.64 -1.79
C SER A 7 -1.47 12.17 -2.21
N LYS A 8 -1.88 11.88 -3.45
CA LYS A 8 -1.76 10.53 -4.01
C LYS A 8 -0.29 10.12 -4.03
N ARG A 9 0.61 11.03 -4.42
CA ARG A 9 2.04 10.74 -4.50
C ARG A 9 2.62 10.35 -3.16
N HIS A 10 2.38 11.14 -2.11
CA HIS A 10 2.91 10.88 -0.77
C HIS A 10 2.30 9.61 -0.16
N LEU A 11 1.00 9.40 -0.36
CA LEU A 11 0.33 8.20 0.12
C LEU A 11 0.91 6.94 -0.52
N LEU A 12 1.07 6.93 -1.85
CA LEU A 12 1.64 5.79 -2.56
C LEU A 12 3.09 5.54 -2.17
N PHE A 13 3.88 6.60 -1.94
CA PHE A 13 5.24 6.46 -1.43
C PHE A 13 5.26 5.75 -0.06
N ALA A 14 4.43 6.21 0.88
CA ALA A 14 4.33 5.64 2.22
C ALA A 14 3.86 4.18 2.24
N LEU A 15 2.89 3.81 1.39
CA LEU A 15 2.33 2.45 1.35
C LEU A 15 3.21 1.46 0.56
N SER A 16 3.93 1.91 -0.46
CA SER A 16 4.64 1.02 -1.40
C SER A 16 6.06 0.68 -0.97
N LYS A 17 6.75 1.58 -0.28
CA LYS A 17 8.17 1.45 0.07
C LYS A 17 8.36 1.18 1.56
N ARG A 18 9.11 0.12 1.87
CA ARG A 18 9.68 -0.05 3.20
C ARG A 18 11.06 0.62 3.20
N VAL A 19 11.14 1.83 3.74
CA VAL A 19 12.41 2.51 4.02
C VAL A 19 12.86 2.10 5.42
N PRO A 20 14.01 1.43 5.59
CA PRO A 20 14.51 1.06 6.91
C PRO A 20 14.59 2.28 7.84
N GLY A 21 14.16 2.11 9.09
CA GLY A 21 14.17 3.18 10.10
C GLY A 21 13.14 4.30 9.90
N THR A 22 12.30 4.24 8.85
CA THR A 22 11.25 5.24 8.60
C THR A 22 9.86 4.61 8.72
N ASN A 23 9.00 5.24 9.50
CA ASN A 23 7.56 4.97 9.53
C ASN A 23 6.82 6.12 8.85
N HIS A 24 5.59 5.88 8.39
CA HIS A 24 4.73 6.93 7.88
C HIS A 24 3.42 6.94 8.66
N TYR A 25 2.90 8.13 8.93
CA TYR A 25 1.60 8.34 9.57
C TYR A 25 0.76 9.25 8.70
N LEU A 26 -0.53 8.97 8.63
CA LEU A 26 -1.54 9.86 8.09
C LEU A 26 -2.12 10.67 9.23
N ASP A 27 -1.99 11.99 9.16
CA ASP A 27 -2.76 12.91 10.00
C ASP A 27 -4.18 13.02 9.44
N THR A 28 -5.15 12.45 10.15
CA THR A 28 -6.54 12.41 9.71
C THR A 28 -7.28 13.75 9.86
N ARG A 29 -6.62 14.77 10.43
CA ARG A 29 -7.16 16.13 10.50
C ARG A 29 -6.77 16.95 9.28
N THR A 30 -5.51 16.83 8.84
CA THR A 30 -4.95 17.64 7.75
C THR A 30 -4.88 16.89 6.42
N GLY A 31 -4.87 15.55 6.44
CA GLY A 31 -4.59 14.72 5.28
C GLY A 31 -3.10 14.59 4.96
N GLU A 32 -2.22 15.10 5.82
CA GLU A 32 -0.77 15.05 5.63
C GLU A 32 -0.21 13.64 5.87
N VAL A 33 0.70 13.20 5.00
CA VAL A 33 1.49 11.98 5.20
C VAL A 33 2.84 12.36 5.80
N ILE A 34 3.02 12.04 7.07
CA ILE A 34 4.17 12.44 7.88
C ILE A 34 5.19 11.29 7.93
N PRO A 35 6.38 11.44 7.33
CA PRO A 35 7.48 10.51 7.53
C PRO A 35 8.10 10.70 8.92
N VAL A 36 8.31 9.60 9.64
CA VAL A 36 8.87 9.57 10.99
C VAL A 36 10.16 8.76 10.98
N PHE A 37 11.27 9.45 11.22
CA PHE A 37 12.64 8.93 11.18
C PHE A 37 13.45 9.56 12.31
N SER A 38 14.72 9.15 12.47
CA SER A 38 15.54 9.45 13.65
C SER A 38 15.50 10.92 14.10
N PHE A 39 15.61 11.87 13.17
CA PHE A 39 15.68 13.30 13.50
C PHE A 39 14.37 13.91 14.02
N ASN A 40 13.20 13.43 13.57
CA ASN A 40 11.91 14.02 13.96
C ASN A 40 11.08 13.09 14.89
N ARG A 41 11.58 11.88 15.17
CA ARG A 41 10.84 10.82 15.87
C ARG A 41 10.25 11.27 17.19
N ASN A 42 11.05 11.86 18.07
CA ASN A 42 10.59 12.20 19.43
C ASN A 42 9.46 13.23 19.39
N ARG A 43 9.61 14.28 18.57
CA ARG A 43 8.59 15.32 18.40
C ARG A 43 7.27 14.75 17.91
N ILE A 44 7.31 13.91 16.87
CA ILE A 44 6.09 13.33 16.28
C ILE A 44 5.46 12.30 17.23
N LEU A 45 6.25 11.49 17.94
CA LEU A 45 5.71 10.53 18.90
C LEU A 45 5.02 11.21 20.09
N VAL A 46 5.47 12.38 20.54
CA VAL A 46 4.76 13.17 21.56
C VAL A 46 3.39 13.60 21.04
N GLN A 47 3.30 14.09 19.80
CA GLN A 47 2.03 14.47 19.19
C GLN A 47 1.07 13.28 19.04
N ILE A 48 1.57 12.14 18.57
CA ILE A 48 0.78 10.90 18.45
C ILE A 48 0.28 10.43 19.82
N LYS A 49 1.11 10.51 20.87
CA LYS A 49 0.69 10.14 22.23
C LYS A 49 -0.38 11.07 22.79
N ALA A 50 -0.34 12.36 22.44
CA ALA A 50 -1.33 13.33 22.89
C ALA A 50 -2.69 13.16 22.19
N GLU A 51 -2.69 12.77 20.91
CA GLU A 51 -3.91 12.56 20.10
C GLU A 51 -3.83 11.24 19.29
N PRO A 52 -3.90 10.06 19.92
CA PRO A 52 -3.67 8.78 19.24
C PRO A 52 -4.66 8.51 18.11
N ASP A 53 -5.92 8.90 18.26
CA ASP A 53 -6.98 8.67 17.28
C ASP A 53 -6.83 9.55 16.02
N ARG A 54 -6.01 10.61 16.10
CA ARG A 54 -5.74 11.50 14.96
C ARG A 54 -4.79 10.88 13.95
N TYR A 55 -3.88 10.00 14.37
CA TYR A 55 -2.77 9.54 13.54
C TYR A 55 -2.86 8.06 13.19
N ILE A 56 -3.04 7.76 11.90
CA ILE A 56 -3.08 6.39 11.41
C ILE A 56 -1.71 6.00 10.88
N ARG A 57 -1.13 4.91 11.40
CA ARG A 57 0.12 4.40 10.87
C ARG A 57 -0.08 3.78 9.49
N LEU A 58 0.60 4.33 8.50
CA LEU A 58 0.68 3.77 7.15
C LEU A 58 1.79 2.73 7.11
N ALA A 59 1.43 1.49 7.42
CA ALA A 59 2.36 0.37 7.32
C ALA A 59 2.30 -0.26 5.92
N PRO A 60 3.45 -0.63 5.33
CA PRO A 60 3.46 -1.49 4.16
C PRO A 60 2.69 -2.79 4.44
N PRO A 61 1.99 -3.36 3.44
CA PRO A 61 1.23 -4.58 3.63
C PRO A 61 2.11 -5.72 4.15
N SER A 62 1.55 -6.55 5.02
CA SER A 62 2.22 -7.76 5.51
C SER A 62 2.52 -8.73 4.36
N SER A 63 3.49 -9.63 4.53
CA SER A 63 3.77 -10.66 3.52
C SER A 63 2.52 -11.49 3.18
N ARG A 64 1.67 -11.78 4.17
CA ARG A 64 0.39 -12.46 3.94
C ARG A 64 -0.53 -11.65 3.03
N HIS A 65 -0.75 -10.37 3.34
CA HIS A 65 -1.57 -9.51 2.50
C HIS A 65 -0.98 -9.34 1.10
N GLY A 66 0.34 -9.21 0.98
CA GLY A 66 1.04 -9.16 -0.31
C GLY A 66 0.80 -10.41 -1.14
N TYR A 67 0.85 -11.60 -0.52
CA TYR A 67 0.61 -12.88 -1.19
C TYR A 67 -0.86 -13.02 -1.64
N GLU A 68 -1.81 -12.63 -0.79
CA GLU A 68 -3.24 -12.58 -1.17
C GLU A 68 -3.50 -11.65 -2.35
N THR A 69 -2.87 -10.47 -2.38
CA THR A 69 -2.96 -9.54 -3.50
C THR A 69 -2.40 -10.15 -4.79
N MET A 70 -1.31 -10.92 -4.73
CA MET A 70 -0.80 -11.64 -5.90
C MET A 70 -1.80 -12.69 -6.39
N LYS A 71 -2.38 -13.50 -5.50
CA LYS A 71 -3.42 -14.49 -5.87
C LYS A 71 -4.62 -13.83 -6.55
N ARG A 72 -5.14 -12.74 -5.97
CA ARG A 72 -6.25 -11.97 -6.55
C ARG A 72 -5.89 -11.44 -7.94
N PHE A 73 -4.67 -10.94 -8.12
CA PHE A 73 -4.24 -10.48 -9.44
C PHE A 73 -4.20 -11.62 -10.47
N VAL A 74 -3.67 -12.80 -10.12
CA VAL A 74 -3.65 -13.96 -11.03
C VAL A 74 -5.04 -14.31 -11.55
N GLN A 75 -6.06 -14.26 -10.68
CA GLN A 75 -7.46 -14.50 -11.07
C GLN A 75 -7.97 -13.53 -12.15
N THR A 76 -7.40 -12.33 -12.23
CA THR A 76 -7.77 -11.32 -13.24
C THR A 76 -6.99 -11.42 -14.55
N VAL A 77 -6.00 -12.32 -14.67
CA VAL A 77 -5.18 -12.48 -15.88
C VAL A 77 -5.96 -13.29 -16.92
N SER A 78 -6.32 -12.70 -18.06
CA SER A 78 -7.13 -13.40 -19.08
C SER A 78 -6.35 -14.45 -19.88
N ARG A 79 -5.03 -14.26 -20.08
CA ARG A 79 -4.17 -15.18 -20.83
C ARG A 79 -3.89 -16.46 -20.03
N PRO A 80 -4.40 -17.64 -20.45
CA PRO A 80 -4.27 -18.87 -19.66
C PRO A 80 -2.82 -19.28 -19.39
N GLU A 81 -1.95 -19.20 -20.39
CA GLU A 81 -0.54 -19.56 -20.25
C GLU A 81 0.18 -18.69 -19.21
N LEU A 82 -0.06 -17.37 -19.25
CA LEU A 82 0.53 -16.45 -18.27
C LEU A 82 -0.04 -16.70 -16.88
N ARG A 83 -1.34 -16.95 -16.77
CA ARG A 83 -1.98 -17.30 -15.49
C ARG A 83 -1.31 -18.53 -14.88
N SER A 84 -1.17 -19.61 -15.64
CA SER A 84 -0.50 -20.85 -15.19
C SER A 84 0.94 -20.61 -14.74
N ARG A 85 1.70 -19.79 -15.46
CA ARG A 85 3.08 -19.42 -15.08
C ARG A 85 3.12 -18.64 -13.76
N LEU A 86 2.19 -17.71 -13.55
CA LEU A 86 2.10 -16.93 -12.31
C LEU A 86 1.65 -17.81 -11.13
N GLU A 87 0.70 -18.73 -11.34
CA GLU A 87 0.28 -19.72 -10.33
C GLU A 87 1.43 -20.63 -9.91
N ALA A 88 2.20 -21.12 -10.87
CA ALA A 88 3.41 -21.91 -10.59
C ALA A 88 4.43 -21.09 -9.80
N ALA A 89 4.63 -19.82 -10.15
CA ALA A 89 5.53 -18.92 -9.44
C ALA A 89 5.12 -18.69 -7.98
N LEU A 90 3.82 -18.62 -7.69
CA LEU A 90 3.30 -18.46 -6.32
C LEU A 90 3.61 -19.62 -5.39
N LYS A 91 3.78 -20.84 -5.93
CA LYS A 91 4.09 -22.05 -5.14
C LYS A 91 5.59 -22.17 -4.78
N GLN A 92 6.45 -21.32 -5.33
CA GLN A 92 7.89 -21.40 -5.11
C GLN A 92 8.32 -20.80 -3.76
N LYS A 93 9.42 -21.29 -3.19
CA LYS A 93 10.03 -20.77 -1.94
C LYS A 93 10.27 -19.25 -1.96
N LYS A 94 10.52 -18.68 -3.15
CA LYS A 94 10.72 -17.25 -3.38
C LYS A 94 9.57 -16.63 -4.18
N ALA A 95 8.32 -16.99 -3.85
CA ALA A 95 7.10 -16.61 -4.58
C ALA A 95 7.05 -15.17 -5.08
N PHE A 96 7.35 -14.18 -4.22
CA PHE A 96 7.37 -12.76 -4.59
C PHE A 96 8.37 -12.42 -5.70
N GLN A 97 9.56 -13.02 -5.64
CA GLN A 97 10.63 -12.78 -6.61
C GLN A 97 10.29 -13.48 -7.92
N SER A 98 9.85 -14.75 -7.85
CA SER A 98 9.47 -15.55 -9.01
C SER A 98 8.30 -14.96 -9.77
N PHE A 99 7.25 -14.53 -9.07
CA PHE A 99 6.10 -13.87 -9.67
C PHE A 99 6.48 -12.58 -10.40
N ARG A 100 7.33 -11.74 -9.78
CA ARG A 100 7.85 -10.54 -10.44
C ARG A 100 8.73 -10.88 -11.63
N ALA A 101 9.51 -11.96 -11.57
CA ALA A 101 10.34 -12.40 -12.68
C ALA A 101 9.49 -12.80 -13.90
N VAL A 102 8.37 -13.50 -13.69
CA VAL A 102 7.41 -13.80 -14.76
C VAL A 102 6.84 -12.51 -15.35
N LEU A 103 6.36 -11.57 -14.51
CA LEU A 103 5.80 -10.31 -14.99
C LEU A 103 6.82 -9.43 -15.73
N LYS A 104 8.10 -9.48 -15.36
CA LYS A 104 9.15 -8.72 -16.07
C LYS A 104 9.30 -9.11 -17.54
N GLN A 105 8.90 -10.33 -17.91
CA GLN A 105 8.87 -10.79 -19.29
C GLN A 105 7.61 -10.35 -20.04
N GLU A 106 6.65 -9.74 -19.34
CA GLU A 106 5.35 -9.31 -19.85
C GLU A 106 5.08 -7.84 -19.44
N PRO A 107 5.74 -6.85 -20.06
CA PRO A 107 5.68 -5.44 -19.62
C PRO A 107 4.27 -4.86 -19.44
N PRO A 108 3.27 -5.15 -20.30
CA PRO A 108 1.90 -4.69 -20.09
C PRO A 108 1.28 -5.22 -18.79
N GLU A 109 1.51 -6.48 -18.48
CA GLU A 109 1.00 -7.15 -17.28
C GLU A 109 1.75 -6.71 -16.03
N LEU A 110 3.04 -6.41 -16.14
CA LEU A 110 3.80 -5.78 -15.06
C LEU A 110 3.22 -4.40 -14.68
N LYS A 111 2.90 -3.56 -15.68
CA LYS A 111 2.24 -2.27 -15.44
C LYS A 111 0.88 -2.47 -14.79
N ARG A 112 0.09 -3.43 -15.27
CA ARG A 112 -1.23 -3.79 -14.72
C ARG A 112 -1.12 -4.24 -13.26
N TRP A 113 -0.11 -5.05 -12.93
CA TRP A 113 0.18 -5.48 -11.58
C TRP A 113 0.48 -4.32 -10.64
N TYR A 114 1.32 -3.36 -11.06
CA TYR A 114 1.62 -2.19 -10.22
C TYR A 114 0.37 -1.36 -9.92
N ASN A 115 -0.49 -1.14 -10.92
CA ASN A 115 -1.76 -0.43 -10.74
C ASN A 115 -2.70 -1.20 -9.81
N PHE A 116 -2.86 -2.50 -10.03
CA PHE A 116 -3.71 -3.36 -9.20
C PHE A 116 -3.26 -3.37 -7.73
N ARG A 117 -1.95 -3.57 -7.50
CA ARG A 117 -1.39 -3.56 -6.14
C ARG A 117 -1.60 -2.21 -5.46
N THR A 118 -1.41 -1.11 -6.19
CA THR A 118 -1.68 0.25 -5.70
C THR A 118 -3.14 0.42 -5.28
N GLU A 119 -4.08 0.02 -6.13
CA GLU A 119 -5.51 0.14 -5.81
C GLU A 119 -5.88 -0.68 -4.58
N MET A 120 -5.39 -1.92 -4.45
CA MET A 120 -5.63 -2.76 -3.28
C MET A 120 -5.11 -2.11 -1.97
N MET A 121 -3.95 -1.46 -2.01
CA MET A 121 -3.40 -0.76 -0.83
C MET A 121 -4.24 0.47 -0.45
N VAL A 122 -4.66 1.27 -1.45
CA VAL A 122 -5.51 2.44 -1.23
C VAL A 122 -6.89 2.02 -0.72
N GLN A 123 -7.46 0.96 -1.29
CA GLN A 123 -8.77 0.45 -0.92
C GLN A 123 -8.80 -0.06 0.53
N ALA A 124 -7.76 -0.77 0.97
CA ALA A 124 -7.65 -1.19 2.37
C ALA A 124 -7.61 0.01 3.33
N LEU A 125 -6.90 1.09 2.96
CA LEU A 125 -6.89 2.31 3.76
C LEU A 125 -8.26 3.02 3.73
N ARG A 126 -8.94 3.09 2.57
CA ARG A 126 -10.30 3.63 2.46
C ARG A 126 -11.26 2.89 3.38
N GLU A 127 -11.21 1.57 3.38
CA GLU A 127 -12.06 0.73 4.24
C GLU A 127 -11.78 0.98 5.72
N HIS A 128 -10.51 1.12 6.11
CA HIS A 128 -10.14 1.48 7.48
C HIS A 128 -10.68 2.86 7.86
N LEU A 129 -10.47 3.87 7.02
CA LEU A 129 -10.94 5.25 7.26
C LEU A 129 -12.46 5.35 7.30
N ASN A 130 -13.17 4.59 6.46
CA ASN A 130 -14.63 4.57 6.46
C ASN A 130 -15.19 4.05 7.80
N LYS A 131 -14.54 3.09 8.45
CA LYS A 131 -14.92 2.62 9.80
C LYS A 131 -14.79 3.73 10.85
N GLU A 132 -13.85 4.65 10.64
CA GLU A 132 -13.65 5.84 11.46
C GLU A 132 -14.53 7.04 11.03
N ASN A 133 -15.51 6.83 10.14
CA ASN A 133 -16.35 7.88 9.54
C ASN A 133 -15.56 8.96 8.76
N ILE A 134 -14.46 8.55 8.12
CA ILE A 134 -13.58 9.39 7.32
C ILE A 134 -13.59 8.93 5.86
N LYS A 135 -13.96 9.83 4.95
CA LYS A 135 -13.86 9.62 3.50
C LYS A 135 -12.50 10.09 3.00
N LEU A 136 -11.79 9.23 2.29
CA LEU A 136 -10.51 9.56 1.64
C LEU A 136 -10.73 10.07 0.21
N GLU A 137 -10.29 11.29 -0.04
CA GLU A 137 -10.18 11.88 -1.38
C GLU A 137 -8.70 12.00 -1.76
N LEU A 138 -8.31 11.39 -2.89
CA LEU A 138 -6.95 11.48 -3.39
C LEU A 138 -6.84 12.68 -4.33
N ILE A 139 -5.91 13.57 -4.04
CA ILE A 139 -5.55 14.69 -4.91
C ILE A 139 -4.27 14.35 -5.69
N ASN A 140 -4.23 14.75 -6.96
CA ASN A 140 -3.01 14.66 -7.77
C ASN A 140 -2.20 15.93 -7.53
N ASP A 141 -0.94 15.75 -7.15
CA ASP A 141 0.05 16.76 -6.82
C ASP A 141 1.41 16.47 -7.47
#